data_AF-A0A661S859-F1
#
_entry.id   AF-A0A661S859-F1
#
_cell.length_a   1.000
_cell.length_b   1.000
_cell.length_c   1.000
_cell.angle_alpha   90.00
_cell.angle_beta   90.00
_cell.angle_gamma   90.00
#
_symmetry.space_group_name_H-M   'P 1'
#
loop_
_entity.id
_entity.type
_entity.pdbx_description
1 polymer ?
#
loop_
_entity_poly.entity_id
_entity_poly.type
_entity_poly.pdbx_seq_one_letter_code
_entity_poly.pdbx_strand_id
1 'polypeptide(L)'
;MFDRRLIEHFDWGFVVLILLIGSIGLVILYSALTAGHDVGTVHILFKKQMIWMGAGFTIMMISLMIDFRDLDKLNLFVYALCIGLLISTVIFGQLGGGSRRWLLIGFIRVQPSELMKIALIISLASVYSTSASQTGLSFRKLIKPAILCAIPFVLIVNQPDLGTGLLLLLIAGSITLFVKVERKVLFTLSGICIAAAPLIWFGLKAYQKSRILTFLNPDRDPLGSGYHIIQSKIAIGSGMLTGKGFLKGTQNALSFLPEQHTDFI
;
A
#
# COMPACT_ATOMS: atom_id res chain seq x y z
N MET A 1 20.06 -21.27 18.86
CA MET A 1 19.19 -22.03 19.80
C MET A 1 17.81 -21.41 19.66
N PHE A 2 16.82 -22.13 19.09
CA PHE A 2 15.47 -21.60 18.91
C PHE A 2 14.88 -21.28 20.29
N ASP A 3 14.56 -20.01 20.53
CA ASP A 3 13.93 -19.59 21.79
C ASP A 3 12.52 -20.16 21.85
N ARG A 4 12.25 -21.08 22.79
CA ARG A 4 10.94 -21.74 22.95
C ARG A 4 9.81 -20.74 23.22
N ARG A 5 10.14 -19.53 23.70
CA ARG A 5 9.19 -18.43 23.90
C ARG A 5 8.50 -17.98 22.62
N LEU A 6 9.16 -18.14 21.46
CA LEU A 6 8.58 -17.84 20.14
C LEU A 6 7.48 -18.82 19.73
N ILE A 7 7.33 -19.96 20.40
CA ILE A 7 6.28 -20.94 20.10
C ILE A 7 5.12 -20.80 21.10
N GLU A 8 5.44 -20.53 22.37
CA GLU A 8 4.45 -20.46 23.46
C GLU A 8 3.68 -19.13 23.52
N HIS A 9 4.32 -18.00 23.17
CA HIS A 9 3.67 -16.67 23.19
C HIS A 9 3.22 -16.18 21.81
N PHE A 10 3.33 -17.05 20.80
CA PHE A 10 2.98 -16.68 19.44
C PHE A 10 1.49 -16.82 19.20
N ASP A 11 0.89 -15.78 18.61
CA ASP A 11 -0.53 -15.77 18.27
C ASP A 11 -0.78 -16.64 17.02
N TRP A 12 -0.90 -17.94 17.26
CA TRP A 12 -1.24 -18.92 16.23
C TRP A 12 -2.60 -18.63 15.59
N GLY A 13 -3.54 -18.02 16.34
CA GLY A 13 -4.84 -17.62 15.82
C GLY A 13 -4.71 -16.60 14.70
N PHE A 14 -3.84 -15.61 14.87
CA PHE A 14 -3.57 -14.61 13.84
C PHE A 14 -2.96 -15.23 12.58
N VAL A 15 -2.02 -16.17 12.71
CA VAL A 15 -1.45 -16.87 11.54
C VAL A 15 -2.48 -17.72 10.80
N VAL A 16 -3.34 -18.44 11.52
CA VAL A 16 -4.44 -19.20 10.92
C VAL A 16 -5.37 -18.26 10.14
N LEU A 17 -5.67 -17.09 10.69
CA LEU A 17 -6.52 -16.10 10.02
C LEU A 17 -5.86 -15.54 8.74
N ILE A 18 -4.56 -15.25 8.76
CA ILE A 18 -3.81 -14.85 7.55
C ILE A 18 -3.87 -15.95 6.49
N LEU A 19 -3.63 -17.20 6.87
CA LEU A 19 -3.65 -18.34 5.94
C LEU A 19 -5.05 -18.58 5.38
N LEU A 20 -6.09 -18.40 6.19
CA LEU A 20 -7.48 -18.55 5.76
C LEU A 20 -7.87 -17.46 4.76
N ILE A 21 -7.57 -16.19 5.04
CA ILE A 21 -7.82 -15.07 4.11
C ILE A 21 -7.00 -15.27 2.83
N GLY A 22 -5.73 -15.66 2.94
CA GLY A 22 -4.88 -15.95 1.78
C GLY A 22 -5.42 -17.09 0.91
N SER A 23 -5.92 -18.15 1.54
CA SER A 23 -6.53 -19.30 0.86
C SER A 23 -7.82 -18.92 0.14
N ILE A 24 -8.69 -18.12 0.79
CA ILE A 24 -9.89 -17.58 0.16
C ILE A 24 -9.51 -16.70 -1.05
N GLY A 25 -8.49 -15.85 -0.90
CA GLY A 25 -7.96 -15.03 -1.99
C GLY A 25 -7.47 -15.87 -3.18
N LEU A 26 -6.79 -17.00 -2.92
CA LEU A 26 -6.38 -17.94 -3.98
C LEU A 26 -7.57 -18.57 -4.70
N VAL A 27 -8.62 -18.96 -3.97
CA VAL A 27 -9.85 -19.51 -4.56
C VAL A 27 -10.53 -18.47 -5.45
N ILE A 28 -10.63 -17.22 -4.99
CA ILE A 28 -11.24 -16.15 -5.77
C ILE A 28 -10.38 -15.81 -7.00
N LEU A 29 -9.06 -15.73 -6.85
CA LEU A 29 -8.14 -15.53 -7.97
C LEU A 29 -8.30 -16.62 -9.04
N TYR A 30 -8.35 -17.88 -8.63
CA TYR A 30 -8.59 -18.99 -9.55
C TYR A 30 -9.92 -18.84 -10.29
N SER A 31 -10.97 -18.44 -9.58
CA SER A 31 -12.29 -18.18 -10.16
C SER A 31 -12.27 -17.03 -11.17
N ALA A 32 -11.56 -15.94 -10.88
CA ALA A 32 -11.48 -14.77 -11.74
C ALA A 32 -10.65 -15.05 -13.01
N LEU A 33 -9.53 -15.78 -12.87
CA LEU A 33 -8.66 -16.13 -13.99
C LEU A 33 -9.33 -17.09 -14.97
N THR A 34 -10.01 -18.12 -14.46
CA THR A 34 -10.67 -19.14 -15.30
C THR A 34 -11.82 -18.56 -16.12
N ALA A 35 -12.41 -17.44 -15.68
CA ALA A 35 -13.52 -16.81 -16.38
C ALA A 35 -13.08 -16.12 -17.70
N GLY A 36 -11.87 -15.55 -17.75
CA GLY A 36 -11.47 -14.63 -18.84
C GLY A 36 -10.20 -14.98 -19.61
N HIS A 37 -9.51 -16.08 -19.30
CA HIS A 37 -8.19 -16.41 -19.87
C HIS A 37 -8.04 -17.89 -20.27
N ASP A 38 -7.15 -18.17 -21.23
CA ASP A 38 -6.77 -19.52 -21.63
C ASP A 38 -6.17 -20.31 -20.46
N VAL A 39 -6.50 -21.60 -20.38
CA VAL A 39 -6.09 -22.54 -19.31
C VAL A 39 -4.59 -22.46 -19.00
N GLY A 40 -3.74 -22.28 -20.02
CA GLY A 40 -2.29 -22.16 -19.86
C GLY A 40 -1.84 -20.92 -19.06
N THR A 41 -2.50 -19.77 -19.26
CA THR A 41 -2.14 -18.52 -18.56
C THR A 41 -2.67 -18.49 -17.11
N VAL A 42 -3.83 -19.10 -16.88
CA VAL A 42 -4.40 -19.33 -15.54
C VAL A 42 -3.42 -20.10 -14.66
N HIS A 43 -2.86 -21.21 -15.17
CA HIS A 43 -1.90 -22.02 -14.44
C HIS A 43 -0.62 -21.25 -14.07
N ILE A 44 -0.11 -20.41 -14.97
CA ILE A 44 1.11 -19.63 -14.74
C ILE A 44 0.89 -18.59 -13.62
N LEU A 45 -0.20 -17.81 -13.71
CA LEU A 45 -0.51 -16.76 -12.73
C LEU A 45 -0.84 -17.35 -11.36
N PHE A 46 -1.63 -18.41 -11.31
CA PHE A 46 -1.97 -19.10 -10.07
C PHE A 46 -0.73 -19.71 -9.40
N LYS A 47 0.12 -20.42 -10.16
CA LYS A 47 1.38 -20.98 -9.65
C LYS A 47 2.30 -19.88 -9.13
N LYS A 48 2.38 -18.76 -9.83
CA LYS A 48 3.15 -17.59 -9.39
C LYS A 48 2.62 -17.05 -8.06
N GLN A 49 1.30 -16.92 -7.89
CA GLN A 49 0.71 -16.45 -6.64
C GLN A 49 0.99 -17.40 -5.47
N MET A 50 0.91 -18.72 -5.68
CA MET A 50 1.27 -19.71 -4.66
C MET A 50 2.74 -19.58 -4.22
N ILE A 51 3.66 -19.39 -5.17
CA ILE A 51 5.09 -19.17 -4.88
C ILE A 51 5.28 -17.90 -4.06
N TRP A 52 4.61 -16.80 -4.41
CA TRP A 52 4.68 -15.55 -3.65
C TRP A 52 4.07 -15.64 -2.26
N MET A 53 2.96 -16.39 -2.10
CA MET A 53 2.38 -16.64 -0.78
C MET A 53 3.35 -17.43 0.10
N GLY A 54 3.98 -18.47 -0.43
CA GLY A 54 5.01 -19.24 0.28
C GLY A 54 6.25 -18.42 0.61
N ALA A 55 6.72 -17.60 -0.32
CA ALA A 55 7.84 -16.68 -0.11
C ALA A 55 7.52 -15.64 0.97
N GLY A 56 6.34 -15.04 0.93
CA GLY A 56 5.86 -14.09 1.94
C GLY A 56 5.75 -14.71 3.33
N PHE A 57 5.20 -15.94 3.41
CA PHE A 57 5.16 -16.69 4.66
C PHE A 57 6.56 -16.99 5.21
N THR A 58 7.49 -17.36 4.34
CA THR A 58 8.89 -17.60 4.74
C THR A 58 9.55 -16.32 5.25
N ILE A 59 9.35 -15.19 4.58
CA ILE A 59 9.86 -13.88 5.02
C ILE A 59 9.25 -13.49 6.37
N MET A 60 7.95 -13.72 6.57
CA MET A 60 7.28 -13.52 7.85
C MET A 60 7.95 -14.35 8.95
N MET A 61 8.17 -15.65 8.73
CA MET A 61 8.83 -16.51 9.72
C MET A 61 10.26 -16.04 10.05
N ILE A 62 11.03 -15.60 9.05
CA ILE A 62 12.38 -15.04 9.25
C ILE A 62 12.29 -13.74 10.06
N SER A 63 11.31 -12.88 9.78
CA SER A 63 11.15 -11.61 10.48
C SER A 63 10.87 -11.78 11.98
N LEU A 64 10.21 -12.89 12.39
CA LEU A 64 9.98 -13.23 13.79
C LEU A 64 11.26 -13.57 14.56
N MET A 65 12.34 -13.93 13.86
CA MET A 65 13.64 -14.23 14.47
C MET A 65 14.46 -12.96 14.76
N ILE A 66 14.03 -11.80 14.25
CA ILE A 66 14.75 -10.53 14.39
C ILE A 66 14.22 -9.79 15.62
N ASP A 67 15.10 -9.48 16.58
CA ASP A 67 14.74 -8.65 17.73
C ASP A 67 14.44 -7.21 17.29
N PHE A 68 13.32 -6.67 17.77
CA PHE A 68 12.91 -5.29 17.52
C PHE A 68 13.98 -4.27 17.95
N ARG A 69 14.83 -4.60 18.93
CA ARG A 69 15.94 -3.74 19.38
C ARG A 69 17.02 -3.58 18.33
N ASP A 70 17.24 -4.59 17.51
CA ASP A 70 18.23 -4.50 16.42
C ASP A 70 17.67 -3.74 15.23
N LEU A 71 16.35 -3.81 14.99
CA LEU A 71 15.67 -2.94 14.03
C LEU A 71 15.79 -1.46 14.41
N ASP A 72 15.71 -1.13 15.70
CA ASP A 72 15.89 0.25 16.17
C ASP A 72 17.32 0.75 15.89
N LYS A 73 18.36 -0.06 16.13
CA LYS A 73 19.75 0.33 15.82
C LYS A 73 19.99 0.48 14.31
N LEU A 74 19.34 -0.35 13.49
CA LEU A 74 19.49 -0.35 12.04
C LEU A 74 18.54 0.63 11.33
N ASN A 75 17.69 1.38 12.06
CA ASN A 75 16.63 2.19 11.46
C ASN A 75 17.15 3.12 10.36
N LEU A 76 18.26 3.82 10.62
CA LEU A 76 18.79 4.84 9.70
C LEU A 76 19.35 4.18 8.44
N PHE A 77 19.98 3.01 8.60
CA PHE A 77 20.49 2.23 7.49
C PHE A 77 19.36 1.70 6.62
N VAL A 78 18.33 1.09 7.21
CA VAL A 78 17.15 0.58 6.49
C VAL A 78 16.42 1.71 5.77
N TYR A 79 16.25 2.86 6.43
CA TYR A 79 15.63 4.05 5.85
C TYR A 79 16.46 4.58 4.67
N ALA A 80 17.77 4.79 4.84
CA ALA A 80 18.65 5.28 3.79
C ALA A 80 18.70 4.33 2.59
N LEU A 81 18.73 3.02 2.84
CA LEU A 81 18.65 1.99 1.79
C LEU A 81 17.36 2.11 0.99
N CYS A 82 16.20 2.24 1.66
CA CYS A 82 14.90 2.38 0.99
C CYS A 82 14.81 3.69 0.19
N ILE A 83 15.36 4.79 0.71
CA ILE A 83 15.49 6.04 -0.04
C ILE A 83 16.37 5.86 -1.27
N GLY A 84 17.51 5.17 -1.14
CA GLY A 84 18.38 4.83 -2.28
C GLY A 84 17.65 4.02 -3.35
N LEU A 85 16.85 3.04 -2.95
CA LEU A 85 15.99 2.28 -3.87
C LEU A 85 14.92 3.15 -4.52
N LEU A 86 14.32 4.10 -3.79
CA LEU A 86 13.35 5.04 -4.35
C LEU A 86 13.99 6.01 -5.37
N ILE A 87 15.22 6.47 -5.11
CA ILE A 87 15.98 7.26 -6.07
C ILE A 87 16.28 6.40 -7.30
N SER A 88 16.70 5.15 -7.11
CA SER A 88 16.93 4.20 -8.19
C SER A 88 15.68 3.98 -9.05
N THR A 89 14.47 3.92 -8.48
CA THR A 89 13.22 3.85 -9.27
C THR A 89 12.98 5.04 -10.15
N VAL A 90 13.34 6.25 -9.72
CA VAL A 90 13.14 7.44 -10.53
C VAL A 90 13.99 7.38 -11.81
N ILE A 91 15.19 6.81 -11.71
CA ILE A 91 16.17 6.72 -12.80
C ILE A 91 15.93 5.48 -13.67
N PHE A 92 15.79 4.30 -13.05
CA PHE A 92 15.78 2.99 -13.71
C PHE A 92 14.43 2.27 -13.66
N GLY A 93 13.39 2.90 -13.10
CA GLY A 93 12.06 2.28 -12.95
C GLY A 93 11.40 2.00 -14.29
N GLN A 94 10.81 0.81 -14.41
CA GLN A 94 10.06 0.41 -15.61
C GLN A 94 8.72 1.13 -15.68
N LEU A 95 8.35 1.58 -16.88
CA LEU A 95 7.03 2.16 -17.15
C LEU A 95 5.97 1.05 -17.17
N GLY A 96 5.04 1.08 -16.22
CA GLY A 96 3.85 0.22 -16.17
C GLY A 96 2.63 1.01 -15.70
N GLY A 97 1.48 0.85 -16.37
CA GLY A 97 0.25 1.56 -16.00
C GLY A 97 0.37 3.09 -15.98
N GLY A 98 1.28 3.66 -16.78
CA GLY A 98 1.55 5.11 -16.81
C GLY A 98 2.46 5.64 -15.69
N SER A 99 3.14 4.77 -14.94
CA SER A 99 3.96 5.15 -13.80
C SER A 99 5.23 4.28 -13.65
N ARG A 100 6.31 4.86 -13.09
CA ARG A 100 7.62 4.19 -12.90
C ARG A 100 7.78 3.74 -11.45
N ARG A 101 7.09 2.66 -11.06
CA ARG A 101 7.04 2.18 -9.66
C ARG A 101 7.88 0.94 -9.37
N TRP A 102 8.23 0.20 -10.41
CA TRP A 102 8.81 -1.13 -10.29
C TRP A 102 10.28 -1.14 -10.71
N LEU A 103 11.12 -1.72 -9.86
CA LEU A 103 12.49 -2.09 -10.21
C LEU A 103 12.52 -3.57 -10.60
N LEU A 104 13.14 -3.85 -11.74
CA LEU A 104 13.48 -5.20 -12.13
C LEU A 104 14.87 -5.53 -11.58
N ILE A 105 14.93 -6.39 -10.58
CA ILE A 105 16.17 -6.89 -10.01
C ILE A 105 16.29 -8.35 -10.46
N GLY A 106 16.96 -8.57 -11.60
CA GLY A 106 17.05 -9.88 -12.24
C GLY A 106 15.67 -10.42 -12.63
N PHE A 107 15.22 -11.48 -11.97
CA PHE A 107 13.93 -12.13 -12.22
C PHE A 107 12.79 -11.59 -11.34
N ILE A 108 13.09 -10.71 -10.38
CA ILE A 108 12.14 -10.24 -9.38
C ILE A 108 11.76 -8.79 -9.67
N ARG A 109 10.45 -8.51 -9.61
CA ARG A 109 9.91 -7.15 -9.63
C ARG A 109 9.66 -6.71 -8.19
N VAL A 110 10.40 -5.69 -7.75
CA VAL A 110 10.26 -5.12 -6.42
C VAL A 110 9.70 -3.71 -6.55
N GLN A 111 8.77 -3.37 -5.67
CA GLN A 111 8.22 -2.02 -5.55
C GLN A 111 8.83 -1.36 -4.30
N PRO A 112 9.83 -0.46 -4.43
CA PRO A 112 10.51 0.12 -3.27
C PRO A 112 9.61 0.94 -2.35
N SER A 113 8.50 1.48 -2.85
CA SER A 113 7.53 2.21 -2.02
C SER A 113 6.87 1.33 -0.97
N GLU A 114 6.75 0.01 -1.20
CA GLU A 114 6.24 -0.94 -0.22
C GLU A 114 7.22 -1.11 0.95
N LEU A 115 8.50 -1.29 0.65
CA LEU A 115 9.57 -1.36 1.66
C LEU A 115 9.70 -0.05 2.43
N MET A 116 9.54 1.08 1.75
CA MET A 116 9.58 2.41 2.36
C MET A 116 8.50 2.59 3.44
N LYS A 117 7.30 2.00 3.29
CA LYS A 117 6.26 2.07 4.33
C LYS A 117 6.77 1.47 5.64
N ILE A 118 7.36 0.28 5.57
CA ILE A 118 7.91 -0.42 6.75
C ILE A 118 9.08 0.38 7.34
N ALA A 119 10.02 0.84 6.49
CA ALA A 119 11.16 1.64 6.92
C ALA A 119 10.74 2.96 7.59
N LEU A 120 9.71 3.62 7.08
CA LEU A 120 9.16 4.84 7.67
C LEU A 120 8.53 4.55 9.03
N ILE A 121 7.77 3.47 9.18
CA ILE A 121 7.17 3.07 10.47
C ILE A 121 8.27 2.87 11.52
N ILE A 122 9.31 2.10 11.20
CA ILE A 122 10.44 1.83 12.12
C ILE A 122 11.15 3.13 12.49
N SER A 123 11.44 3.99 11.50
CA SER A 123 12.14 5.25 11.73
C SER A 123 11.34 6.22 12.57
N LEU A 124 10.03 6.35 12.31
CA LEU A 124 9.14 7.19 13.10
C LEU A 124 9.02 6.65 14.53
N ALA A 125 8.85 5.33 14.71
CA ALA A 125 8.80 4.70 16.02
C ALA A 125 10.07 4.98 16.83
N SER A 126 11.25 4.89 16.21
CA SER A 126 12.54 5.23 16.83
C SER A 126 12.65 6.71 17.23
N VAL A 127 12.25 7.64 16.34
CA VAL A 127 12.27 9.07 16.67
C VAL A 127 11.32 9.37 17.83
N TYR A 128 10.15 8.74 17.85
CA TYR A 128 9.15 8.96 18.90
C TYR A 128 9.53 8.30 20.22
N SER A 129 10.19 7.15 20.23
CA SER A 129 10.65 6.50 21.47
C SER A 129 11.57 7.41 22.28
N THR A 130 12.39 8.22 21.60
CA THR A 130 13.32 9.16 22.24
C THR A 130 12.71 10.55 22.48
N SER A 131 11.71 10.96 21.70
CA SER A 131 11.16 12.32 21.73
C SER A 131 9.84 12.47 22.50
N ALA A 132 9.18 11.35 22.82
CA ALA A 132 7.91 11.32 23.53
C ALA A 132 8.03 12.00 24.90
N SER A 133 7.08 12.89 25.19
CA SER A 133 6.99 13.64 26.45
C SER A 133 5.56 13.56 26.95
N GLN A 134 5.36 13.56 28.28
CA GLN A 134 4.03 13.50 28.89
C GLN A 134 3.09 14.66 28.46
N THR A 135 3.69 15.81 28.13
CA THR A 135 3.01 17.02 27.65
C THR A 135 2.56 16.96 26.19
N GLY A 136 3.05 15.97 25.42
CA GLY A 136 2.78 15.82 23.98
C GLY A 136 3.89 16.40 23.08
N LEU A 137 3.72 16.21 21.77
CA LEU A 137 4.65 16.71 20.75
C LEU A 137 4.35 18.18 20.39
N SER A 138 5.33 19.04 20.64
CA SER A 138 5.34 20.44 20.17
C SER A 138 5.80 20.54 18.70
N PHE A 139 5.57 21.69 18.05
CA PHE A 139 5.99 21.95 16.67
C PHE A 139 7.44 21.58 16.38
N ARG A 140 8.37 21.98 17.27
CA ARG A 140 9.81 21.68 17.10
C ARG A 140 10.10 20.18 17.05
N LYS A 141 9.35 19.38 17.83
CA LYS A 141 9.50 17.93 17.88
C LYS A 141 8.89 17.22 16.68
N LEU A 142 7.97 17.87 15.96
CA LEU A 142 7.37 17.36 14.73
C LEU A 142 8.22 17.61 13.48
N ILE A 143 9.20 18.52 13.52
CA ILE A 143 10.06 18.82 12.37
C ILE A 143 10.80 17.57 11.88
N LYS A 144 11.40 16.79 12.79
CA LYS A 144 12.14 15.57 12.41
C LYS A 144 11.22 14.51 11.77
N PRO A 145 10.10 14.09 12.39
CA PRO A 145 9.12 13.21 11.75
C PRO A 145 8.57 13.73 10.41
N ALA A 146 8.31 15.04 10.32
CA ALA A 146 7.80 15.65 9.10
C ALA A 146 8.83 15.54 7.96
N ILE A 147 10.11 15.77 8.23
CA ILE A 147 11.18 15.60 7.23
C ILE A 147 11.31 14.13 6.81
N LEU A 148 11.30 13.19 7.76
CA LEU A 148 11.35 11.75 7.47
C LEU A 148 10.17 11.28 6.61
N CYS A 149 9.00 11.90 6.74
CA CYS A 149 7.86 11.57 5.89
C CYS A 149 7.91 12.32 4.55
N ALA A 150 8.33 13.59 4.54
CA ALA A 150 8.32 14.43 3.35
C ALA A 150 9.29 13.95 2.27
N ILE A 151 10.49 13.48 2.64
CA ILE A 151 11.50 12.99 1.69
C ILE A 151 10.94 11.85 0.80
N PRO A 152 10.46 10.71 1.35
CA PRO A 152 9.92 9.63 0.53
C PRO A 152 8.62 10.02 -0.16
N PHE A 153 7.79 10.87 0.47
CA PHE A 153 6.57 11.37 -0.16
C PHE A 153 6.85 12.08 -1.48
N VAL A 154 7.81 13.02 -1.49
CA VAL A 154 8.18 13.76 -2.71
C VAL A 154 8.73 12.82 -3.78
N LEU A 155 9.58 11.87 -3.41
CA LEU A 155 10.13 10.88 -4.35
C LEU A 155 9.04 10.02 -5.00
N ILE A 156 8.02 9.61 -4.22
CA ILE A 156 6.93 8.75 -4.71
C ILE A 156 5.92 9.54 -5.56
N VAL A 157 5.61 10.78 -5.19
CA VAL A 157 4.76 11.66 -6.02
C VAL A 157 5.44 11.96 -7.37
N ASN A 158 6.76 12.05 -7.39
CA ASN A 158 7.55 12.17 -8.62
C ASN A 158 7.52 10.90 -9.49
N GLN A 159 7.16 9.74 -8.94
CA GLN A 159 6.96 8.48 -9.66
C GLN A 159 5.53 8.33 -10.23
N PRO A 160 4.83 9.42 -10.57
CA PRO A 160 3.35 9.46 -10.65
C PRO A 160 2.55 8.48 -9.77
N ASP A 161 2.90 8.36 -8.48
CA ASP A 161 2.16 7.52 -7.52
C ASP A 161 1.60 8.29 -6.33
N LEU A 162 0.57 9.09 -6.61
CA LEU A 162 -0.11 9.87 -5.56
C LEU A 162 -0.76 8.99 -4.50
N GLY A 163 -1.28 7.80 -4.87
CA GLY A 163 -1.98 6.92 -3.94
C GLY A 163 -1.06 6.42 -2.83
N THR A 164 0.10 5.89 -3.21
CA THR A 164 1.10 5.41 -2.23
C THR A 164 1.69 6.55 -1.42
N GLY A 165 1.89 7.73 -2.02
CA GLY A 165 2.32 8.93 -1.30
C GLY A 165 1.33 9.34 -0.21
N LEU A 166 0.03 9.40 -0.52
CA LEU A 166 -1.01 9.70 0.46
C LEU A 166 -1.09 8.64 1.57
N LEU A 167 -0.89 7.36 1.23
CA LEU A 167 -0.83 6.28 2.23
C LEU A 167 0.33 6.47 3.22
N LEU A 168 1.50 6.91 2.76
CA LEU A 168 2.62 7.24 3.67
C LEU A 168 2.28 8.38 4.62
N LEU A 169 1.62 9.43 4.12
CA LEU A 169 1.15 10.55 4.97
C LEU A 169 0.14 10.05 6.00
N LEU A 170 -0.77 9.15 5.60
CA LEU A 170 -1.74 8.56 6.50
C LEU A 170 -1.07 7.71 7.58
N ILE A 171 -0.12 6.85 7.23
CA ILE A 171 0.66 6.05 8.19
C ILE A 171 1.39 6.97 9.17
N ALA A 172 2.14 7.95 8.66
CA ALA A 172 2.90 8.87 9.50
C ALA A 172 1.98 9.69 10.41
N GLY A 173 0.87 10.20 9.87
CA GLY A 173 -0.15 10.94 10.60
C GLY A 173 -0.78 10.09 11.71
N SER A 174 -1.19 8.86 11.41
CA SER A 174 -1.75 7.95 12.40
C SER A 174 -0.77 7.69 13.55
N ILE A 175 0.48 7.31 13.27
CA ILE A 175 1.50 7.09 14.32
C ILE A 175 1.72 8.35 15.15
N THR A 176 1.82 9.50 14.48
CA THR A 176 2.00 10.80 15.15
C THR A 176 0.85 11.09 16.13
N LEU A 177 -0.39 10.82 15.73
CA LEU A 177 -1.58 11.00 16.57
C LEU A 177 -1.56 10.05 17.78
N PHE A 178 -1.16 8.80 17.60
CA PHE A 178 -1.05 7.82 18.69
C PHE A 178 -0.01 8.23 19.76
N VAL A 179 1.07 8.92 19.37
CA VAL A 179 2.12 9.40 20.28
C VAL A 179 1.67 10.64 21.11
N LYS A 180 0.44 11.12 20.90
CA LYS A 180 -0.16 12.30 21.56
C LYS A 180 0.50 13.61 21.14
N VAL A 181 -0.18 14.32 20.24
CA VAL A 181 0.19 15.67 19.81
C VAL A 181 -0.50 16.71 20.72
N GLU A 182 0.17 17.83 20.97
CA GLU A 182 -0.45 18.96 21.66
C GLU A 182 -1.70 19.45 20.89
N ARG A 183 -2.83 19.63 21.57
CA ARG A 183 -4.10 20.05 20.92
C ARG A 183 -3.95 21.32 20.08
N LYS A 184 -3.15 22.29 20.55
CA LYS A 184 -2.85 23.53 19.81
C LYS A 184 -2.19 23.24 18.46
N VAL A 185 -1.25 22.31 18.43
CA VAL A 185 -0.53 21.92 17.22
C VAL A 185 -1.45 21.15 16.27
N LEU A 186 -2.30 20.28 16.81
CA LEU A 186 -3.28 19.55 16.02
C LEU A 186 -4.26 20.50 15.31
N PHE A 187 -4.85 21.44 16.04
CA PHE A 187 -5.82 22.39 15.47
C PHE A 187 -5.17 23.34 14.46
N THR A 188 -3.95 23.80 14.72
CA THR A 188 -3.22 24.68 13.79
C THR A 188 -2.83 23.94 12.52
N LEU A 189 -2.29 22.72 12.60
CA LEU A 189 -1.99 21.91 11.42
C LEU A 189 -3.24 21.57 10.61
N SER A 190 -4.33 21.20 11.28
CA SER A 190 -5.61 20.92 10.62
C SER A 190 -6.15 22.17 9.91
N GLY A 191 -6.08 23.33 10.56
CA GLY A 191 -6.45 24.62 9.96
C GLY A 191 -5.60 24.97 8.73
N ILE A 192 -4.28 24.75 8.80
CA ILE A 192 -3.36 24.95 7.66
C ILE A 192 -3.71 24.01 6.51
N CYS A 193 -3.96 22.72 6.78
CA CYS A 193 -4.34 21.76 5.75
C CYS A 193 -5.64 22.15 5.04
N ILE A 194 -6.66 22.59 5.78
CA ILE A 194 -7.92 23.05 5.22
C ILE A 194 -7.72 24.32 4.39
N ALA A 195 -6.98 25.31 4.92
CA ALA A 195 -6.70 26.55 4.21
C ALA A 195 -5.86 26.35 2.94
N ALA A 196 -4.97 25.34 2.93
CA ALA A 196 -4.14 24.99 1.79
C ALA A 196 -4.88 24.13 0.74
N ALA A 197 -6.01 23.49 1.08
CA ALA A 197 -6.72 22.59 0.17
C ALA A 197 -7.08 23.22 -1.20
N PRO A 198 -7.57 24.49 -1.27
CA PRO A 198 -7.81 25.15 -2.56
C PRO A 198 -6.53 25.38 -3.37
N LEU A 199 -5.40 25.64 -2.70
CA LEU A 199 -4.11 25.86 -3.37
C LEU A 199 -3.57 24.58 -4.00
N ILE A 200 -3.81 23.43 -3.36
CA ILE A 200 -3.43 22.11 -3.89
C ILE A 200 -4.07 21.90 -5.27
N TRP A 201 -5.33 22.34 -5.47
CA TRP A 201 -6.01 22.21 -6.76
C TRP A 201 -5.22 22.82 -7.92
N PHE A 202 -4.57 23.97 -7.71
CA PHE A 202 -3.80 24.63 -8.76
C PHE A 202 -2.49 23.89 -9.09
N GLY A 203 -1.89 23.21 -8.11
CA GLY A 203 -0.66 22.41 -8.29
C GLY A 203 -0.89 21.01 -8.86
N LEU A 204 -2.12 20.51 -8.91
CA LEU A 204 -2.42 19.17 -9.42
C LEU A 204 -2.27 19.08 -10.95
N LYS A 205 -1.62 18.01 -11.41
CA LYS A 205 -1.52 17.64 -12.83
C LYS A 205 -2.91 17.26 -13.38
N ALA A 206 -3.08 17.38 -14.70
CA ALA A 206 -4.36 17.11 -15.38
C ALA A 206 -4.95 15.72 -15.04
N TYR A 207 -4.10 14.67 -15.01
CA TYR A 207 -4.55 13.32 -14.65
C TYR A 207 -5.02 13.20 -13.19
N GLN A 208 -4.42 13.98 -12.26
CA GLN A 208 -4.79 13.96 -10.85
C GLN A 208 -6.15 14.64 -10.64
N LYS A 209 -6.37 15.78 -11.31
CA LYS A 209 -7.68 16.46 -11.35
C LYS A 209 -8.75 15.56 -11.95
N SER A 210 -8.42 14.87 -13.05
CA SER A 210 -9.34 13.92 -13.69
C SER A 210 -9.77 12.83 -12.70
N ARG A 211 -8.84 12.19 -11.98
CA ARG A 211 -9.18 11.19 -10.96
C ARG A 211 -10.11 11.71 -9.86
N ILE A 212 -9.90 12.93 -9.37
CA ILE A 212 -10.77 13.54 -8.34
C ILE A 212 -12.17 13.79 -8.90
N LEU A 213 -12.27 14.34 -10.11
CA LEU A 213 -13.55 14.65 -10.74
C LEU A 213 -14.34 13.39 -11.09
N THR A 214 -13.66 12.36 -11.58
CA THR A 214 -14.27 11.05 -11.87
C THR A 214 -14.68 10.32 -10.59
N PHE A 215 -13.96 10.51 -9.48
CA PHE A 215 -14.40 9.97 -8.18
C PHE A 215 -15.70 10.63 -7.69
N LEU A 216 -15.82 11.96 -7.84
CA LEU A 216 -17.01 12.72 -7.45
C LEU A 216 -18.20 12.48 -8.39
N ASN A 217 -17.94 12.40 -9.68
CA ASN A 217 -18.95 12.15 -10.71
C ASN A 217 -18.39 11.21 -11.79
N PRO A 218 -18.56 9.88 -11.62
CA PRO A 218 -18.09 8.90 -12.59
C PRO A 218 -18.86 8.94 -13.92
N ASP A 219 -20.09 9.45 -13.92
CA ASP A 219 -20.95 9.51 -15.11
C ASP A 219 -20.55 10.62 -16.10
N ARG A 220 -19.59 11.48 -15.71
CA ARG A 220 -19.06 12.53 -16.57
C ARG A 220 -18.31 11.98 -17.79
N ASP A 221 -17.68 10.82 -17.64
CA ASP A 221 -16.92 10.15 -18.69
C ASP A 221 -17.08 8.63 -18.57
N PRO A 222 -18.25 8.08 -18.95
CA PRO A 222 -18.59 6.67 -18.71
C PRO A 222 -17.75 5.68 -19.53
N LEU A 223 -17.18 6.13 -20.66
CA LEU A 223 -16.39 5.29 -21.56
C LEU A 223 -14.88 5.45 -21.36
N GLY A 224 -14.43 6.54 -20.75
CA GLY A 224 -13.02 6.78 -20.42
C GLY A 224 -12.72 6.52 -18.95
N SER A 225 -12.43 7.60 -18.23
CA SER A 225 -11.95 7.54 -16.83
C SER A 225 -12.96 6.91 -15.86
N GLY A 226 -14.27 7.08 -16.10
CA GLY A 226 -15.35 6.56 -15.26
C GLY A 226 -15.70 5.10 -15.54
N TYR A 227 -15.28 4.55 -16.69
CA TYR A 227 -15.64 3.20 -17.13
C TYR A 227 -15.32 2.15 -16.07
N HIS A 228 -14.10 2.18 -15.53
CA HIS A 228 -13.68 1.25 -14.49
C HIS A 228 -14.61 1.30 -13.28
N ILE A 229 -14.85 2.50 -12.73
CA ILE A 229 -15.70 2.68 -11.53
C ILE A 229 -17.12 2.18 -11.77
N ILE A 230 -17.69 2.47 -12.94
CA ILE A 230 -19.05 2.06 -13.30
C ILE A 230 -19.13 0.53 -13.43
N GLN A 231 -18.19 -0.10 -14.14
CA GLN A 231 -18.16 -1.56 -14.26
C GLN A 231 -17.94 -2.24 -12.91
N SER A 232 -17.11 -1.69 -12.02
CA SER A 232 -16.95 -2.19 -10.65
C SER A 232 -18.28 -2.16 -9.89
N LYS A 233 -19.02 -1.05 -9.98
CA LYS A 233 -20.33 -0.92 -9.33
C LYS A 233 -21.34 -1.93 -9.87
N ILE A 234 -21.37 -2.14 -11.18
CA ILE A 234 -22.25 -3.13 -11.82
C ILE A 234 -21.85 -4.55 -11.41
N ALA A 235 -20.55 -4.86 -11.37
CA ALA A 235 -20.05 -6.17 -10.97
C ALA A 235 -20.49 -6.50 -9.54
N ILE A 236 -20.24 -5.60 -8.58
CA ILE A 236 -20.64 -5.74 -7.17
C ILE A 236 -22.17 -5.83 -7.06
N GLY A 237 -22.89 -4.90 -7.69
CA GLY A 237 -24.36 -4.87 -7.66
C GLY A 237 -25.00 -6.15 -8.21
N SER A 238 -24.40 -6.74 -9.24
CA SER A 238 -24.89 -7.98 -9.85
C SER A 238 -24.63 -9.23 -9.01
N GLY A 239 -23.69 -9.18 -8.06
CA GLY A 239 -23.40 -10.28 -7.13
C GLY A 239 -24.26 -10.28 -5.87
N MET A 240 -24.88 -9.15 -5.50
CA MET A 240 -25.60 -8.99 -4.24
C MET A 240 -24.78 -9.50 -3.03
N LEU A 241 -25.41 -9.97 -1.94
CA LEU A 241 -24.72 -10.40 -0.72
C LEU A 241 -23.99 -11.74 -0.83
N THR A 242 -24.47 -12.64 -1.70
CA THR A 242 -23.96 -14.01 -1.83
C THR A 242 -22.96 -14.19 -2.97
N GLY A 243 -22.75 -13.15 -3.78
CA GLY A 243 -22.05 -13.25 -5.05
C GLY A 243 -22.84 -14.04 -6.09
N LYS A 244 -22.29 -14.12 -7.32
CA LYS A 244 -22.84 -14.96 -8.40
C LYS A 244 -22.50 -16.45 -8.26
N GLY A 245 -21.62 -16.79 -7.31
CA GLY A 245 -21.07 -18.13 -7.13
C GLY A 245 -19.72 -18.35 -7.83
N PHE A 246 -19.03 -19.41 -7.45
CA PHE A 246 -17.72 -19.80 -8.00
C PHE A 246 -17.81 -20.01 -9.51
N LEU A 247 -16.88 -19.40 -10.27
CA LEU A 247 -16.79 -19.43 -11.73
C LEU A 247 -17.96 -18.79 -12.51
N LYS A 248 -18.88 -18.08 -11.83
CA LYS A 248 -20.08 -17.48 -12.45
C LYS A 248 -20.02 -15.96 -12.60
N GLY A 249 -18.83 -15.37 -12.49
CA GLY A 249 -18.61 -13.93 -12.61
C GLY A 249 -18.76 -13.44 -14.05
N THR A 250 -19.93 -12.93 -14.43
CA THR A 250 -20.21 -12.51 -15.82
C THR A 250 -19.36 -11.33 -16.29
N GLN A 251 -19.03 -10.37 -15.40
CA GLN A 251 -18.21 -9.22 -15.76
C GLN A 251 -16.74 -9.60 -15.98
N ASN A 252 -16.26 -10.60 -15.25
CA ASN A 252 -14.94 -11.18 -15.45
C ASN A 252 -14.91 -12.00 -16.74
N ALA A 253 -15.93 -12.84 -16.96
CA ALA A 253 -16.00 -13.73 -18.11
C ALA A 253 -16.10 -12.98 -19.46
N LEU A 254 -16.73 -11.81 -19.46
CA LEU A 254 -16.94 -11.02 -20.68
C LEU A 254 -15.88 -9.91 -20.86
N SER A 255 -14.80 -9.93 -20.07
CA SER A 255 -13.69 -8.97 -20.18
C SER A 255 -14.08 -7.49 -20.08
N PHE A 256 -15.23 -7.19 -19.44
CA PHE A 256 -15.70 -5.82 -19.24
C PHE A 256 -14.93 -5.07 -18.15
N LEU A 257 -14.30 -5.80 -17.25
CA LEU A 257 -13.38 -5.22 -16.26
C LEU A 257 -11.95 -5.25 -16.81
N PRO A 258 -11.24 -4.12 -16.92
CA PRO A 258 -9.82 -4.13 -17.21
C PRO A 258 -9.03 -4.57 -15.96
N GLU A 259 -7.92 -5.29 -16.12
CA GLU A 259 -7.06 -5.74 -15.00
C GLU A 259 -7.80 -6.54 -13.89
N GLN A 260 -8.73 -7.42 -14.29
CA GLN A 260 -9.55 -8.25 -13.38
C GLN A 260 -8.77 -9.05 -12.35
N HIS A 261 -7.58 -9.51 -12.76
CA HIS A 261 -6.76 -10.40 -11.98
C HIS A 261 -5.87 -9.66 -10.97
N THR A 262 -5.94 -8.32 -10.90
CA THR A 262 -5.26 -7.51 -9.88
C THR A 262 -6.24 -6.68 -9.07
N ASP A 263 -7.13 -5.93 -9.74
CA ASP A 263 -7.92 -4.87 -9.11
C ASP A 263 -9.33 -5.33 -8.71
N PHE A 264 -9.75 -6.54 -9.15
CA PHE A 264 -11.11 -7.07 -9.02
C PHE A 264 -11.16 -8.52 -8.52
N ILE A 265 -10.35 -8.81 -7.50
CA ILE A 265 -10.39 -10.06 -6.70
C ILE A 265 -11.34 -9.87 -5.51
#